data_AF-A0A0E3ZHC3-F1
#
_entry.id   AF-A0A0E3ZHC3-F1
#
_cell.length_a   1.000
_cell.length_b   1.000
_cell.length_c   1.000
_cell.angle_alpha   90.00
_cell.angle_beta   90.00
_cell.angle_gamma   90.00
#
_symmetry.space_group_name_H-M   'P 1'
#
loop_
_entity.id
_entity.type
_entity.pdbx_description
1 polymer ?
#
loop_
_entity_poly.entity_id
_entity_poly.type
_entity_poly.pdbx_seq_one_letter_code
_entity_poly.pdbx_strand_id
1 'polypeptide(L)'
;MRDIQQCSWIPVSLLHYAQHNSLIDELRLYVALKLSFSGKIRGKKSMFEPMKDLHGAKSRNTFNKRLEKLKQLNWIGYNNASGYYFIRSYERVGSDLGLRSSTCAEFNIRHLTNFRMFVFAAIVGKKIKSIEYARRKRKGEHRLVPKYWERTNPSLPLPFPNYTGLPVSAMMELTGKARSWCSDLKNLAEEAGLLQTKERLITVDVVPKNPYIKEWLRDEYPDCYGRFSTKIIKRGKHAGMVRILEQMPDEIIPLIRYRKRKR
;
A
#
# COMPACT_ATOMS: atom_id res chain seq x y z
N MET A 1 11.02 -4.38 -32.55
CA MET A 1 10.13 -4.31 -31.36
C MET A 1 10.32 -2.95 -30.73
N ARG A 2 9.25 -2.16 -30.54
CA ARG A 2 9.36 -0.84 -29.90
C ARG A 2 9.81 -1.01 -28.44
N ASP A 3 10.66 -0.11 -27.95
CA ASP A 3 11.06 -0.04 -26.55
C ASP A 3 9.81 0.09 -25.68
N ILE A 4 9.43 -1.00 -25.02
CA ILE A 4 8.35 -0.99 -24.05
C ILE A 4 8.81 -0.10 -22.91
N GLN A 5 8.06 0.95 -22.60
CA GLN A 5 8.32 1.73 -21.39
C GLN A 5 8.26 0.77 -20.21
N GLN A 6 9.40 0.56 -19.55
CA GLN A 6 9.47 -0.44 -18.47
C GLN A 6 8.80 0.07 -17.19
N CYS A 7 8.64 1.40 -17.06
CA CYS A 7 8.05 2.04 -15.90
C CYS A 7 6.95 3.04 -16.25
N SER A 8 5.93 3.13 -15.39
CA SER A 8 4.87 4.13 -15.45
C SER A 8 4.71 4.81 -14.09
N TRP A 9 4.18 6.04 -14.07
CA TRP A 9 3.87 6.74 -12.83
C TRP A 9 2.36 6.83 -12.65
N ILE A 10 1.81 5.99 -11.78
CA ILE A 10 0.36 5.83 -11.63
C ILE A 10 -0.12 6.66 -10.43
N PRO A 11 -1.14 7.52 -10.58
CA PRO A 11 -1.71 8.25 -9.45
C PRO A 11 -2.24 7.31 -8.37
N VAL A 12 -1.81 7.51 -7.12
CA VAL A 12 -2.23 6.62 -6.02
C VAL A 12 -3.74 6.72 -5.76
N SER A 13 -4.38 7.85 -6.06
CA SER A 13 -5.85 7.96 -5.99
C SER A 13 -6.56 7.07 -6.99
N LEU A 14 -5.98 6.87 -8.19
CA LEU A 14 -6.56 5.98 -9.19
C LEU A 14 -6.44 4.52 -8.73
N LEU A 15 -5.30 4.16 -8.13
CA LEU A 15 -5.11 2.85 -7.50
C LEU A 15 -6.15 2.60 -6.39
N HIS A 16 -6.33 3.58 -5.50
CA HIS A 16 -7.32 3.53 -4.42
C HIS A 16 -8.75 3.42 -4.96
N TYR A 17 -9.10 4.24 -5.95
CA TYR A 17 -10.42 4.19 -6.61
C TYR A 17 -10.70 2.82 -7.20
N ALA A 18 -9.74 2.25 -7.94
CA ALA A 18 -9.91 0.94 -8.55
C ALA A 18 -10.03 -0.18 -7.50
N GLN A 19 -9.28 -0.09 -6.39
CA GLN A 19 -9.35 -1.05 -5.30
C GLN A 19 -10.73 -1.11 -4.64
N HIS A 20 -11.29 0.06 -4.32
CA HIS A 20 -12.60 0.17 -3.66
C HIS A 20 -13.77 -0.19 -4.58
N ASN A 21 -13.67 0.12 -5.88
CA ASN A 21 -14.71 -0.20 -6.87
C ASN A 21 -14.54 -1.57 -7.52
N SER A 22 -13.63 -2.41 -7.03
CA SER A 22 -13.32 -3.72 -7.61
C SER A 22 -12.95 -3.69 -9.11
N LEU A 23 -12.28 -2.60 -9.55
CA LEU A 23 -11.83 -2.36 -10.93
C LEU A 23 -10.33 -2.64 -11.13
N ILE A 24 -9.71 -3.43 -10.24
CA ILE A 24 -8.26 -3.67 -10.28
C ILE A 24 -7.84 -4.38 -11.56
N ASP A 25 -8.66 -5.29 -12.05
CA ASP A 25 -8.35 -6.07 -13.23
C ASP A 25 -8.50 -5.21 -14.51
N GLU A 26 -9.51 -4.33 -14.56
CA GLU A 26 -9.67 -3.31 -15.60
C GLU A 26 -8.50 -2.32 -15.57
N LEU A 27 -8.12 -1.85 -14.39
CA LEU A 27 -6.97 -0.97 -14.21
C LEU A 27 -5.67 -1.64 -14.66
N ARG A 28 -5.48 -2.93 -14.35
CA ARG A 28 -4.34 -3.72 -14.82
C ARG A 28 -4.27 -3.73 -16.35
N LEU A 29 -5.40 -3.99 -17.02
CA LEU A 29 -5.48 -3.97 -18.48
C LEU A 29 -5.16 -2.57 -19.02
N TYR A 30 -5.74 -1.53 -18.43
CA TYR A 30 -5.51 -0.15 -18.83
C TYR A 30 -4.04 0.26 -18.71
N VAL A 31 -3.38 -0.10 -17.60
CA VAL A 31 -1.94 0.16 -17.40
C VAL A 31 -1.10 -0.62 -18.40
N ALA A 32 -1.42 -1.89 -18.66
CA ALA A 32 -0.74 -2.69 -19.68
C ALA A 32 -0.83 -2.02 -21.06
N LEU A 33 -2.04 -1.65 -21.48
CA LEU A 33 -2.26 -0.93 -22.75
C LEU A 33 -1.47 0.37 -22.81
N LYS A 34 -1.43 1.13 -21.71
CA LYS A 34 -0.72 2.40 -21.65
C LYS A 34 0.81 2.25 -21.73
N LEU A 35 1.35 1.14 -21.22
CA LEU A 35 2.78 0.83 -21.34
C LEU A 35 3.17 0.33 -22.74
N SER A 36 2.25 -0.36 -23.42
CA SER A 36 2.50 -0.94 -24.74
C SER A 36 2.27 0.03 -25.91
N PHE A 37 1.49 1.11 -25.70
CA PHE A 37 1.05 1.98 -26.79
C PHE A 37 1.15 3.47 -26.44
N SER A 38 1.46 4.30 -27.45
CA SER A 38 1.60 5.76 -27.35
C SER A 38 0.27 6.53 -27.24
N GLY A 39 -0.82 5.87 -26.83
CA GLY A 39 -2.14 6.48 -26.63
C GLY A 39 -3.14 6.27 -27.76
N LYS A 40 -2.72 5.79 -28.95
CA LYS A 40 -3.63 5.44 -30.05
C LYS A 40 -3.35 4.03 -30.58
N ILE A 41 -4.40 3.24 -30.80
CA ILE A 41 -4.28 1.86 -31.32
C ILE A 41 -5.30 1.67 -32.44
N ARG A 42 -4.87 1.15 -33.59
CA ARG A 42 -5.81 0.72 -34.65
C ARG A 42 -6.47 -0.60 -34.24
N GLY A 43 -7.78 -0.69 -34.33
CA GLY A 43 -8.60 -1.80 -33.81
C GLY A 43 -8.49 -3.15 -34.53
N LYS A 44 -7.32 -3.49 -35.10
CA LYS A 44 -7.09 -4.83 -35.66
C LYS A 44 -7.06 -5.85 -34.52
N LYS A 45 -7.84 -6.94 -34.67
CA LYS A 45 -7.96 -8.03 -33.68
C LYS A 45 -6.60 -8.62 -33.26
N SER A 46 -5.62 -8.70 -34.17
CA SER A 46 -4.30 -9.26 -33.91
C SER A 46 -3.42 -8.44 -32.96
N MET A 47 -3.68 -7.14 -32.82
CA MET A 47 -2.86 -6.23 -31.98
C MET A 47 -3.01 -6.51 -30.48
N PHE A 48 -4.11 -7.14 -30.07
CA PHE A 48 -4.40 -7.41 -28.67
C PHE A 48 -4.01 -8.83 -28.23
N GLU A 49 -3.58 -9.70 -29.14
CA GLU A 49 -3.20 -11.07 -28.79
C GLU A 49 -2.03 -11.12 -27.79
N PRO A 50 -0.90 -10.40 -27.98
CA PRO A 50 0.19 -10.40 -27.00
C PRO A 50 -0.21 -9.81 -25.64
N MET A 51 -1.26 -9.00 -25.61
CA MET A 51 -1.74 -8.36 -24.38
C MET A 51 -2.54 -9.32 -23.50
N LYS A 52 -3.10 -10.40 -24.06
CA LYS A 52 -3.83 -11.39 -23.27
C LYS A 52 -2.91 -12.08 -22.27
N ASP A 53 -1.75 -12.49 -22.76
CA ASP A 53 -0.74 -13.20 -21.97
C ASP A 53 -0.17 -12.28 -20.89
N LEU A 54 0.18 -11.06 -21.27
CA LEU A 54 0.78 -10.07 -20.38
C LEU A 54 -0.15 -9.65 -19.22
N HIS A 55 -1.45 -9.48 -19.51
CA HIS A 55 -2.45 -9.12 -18.51
C HIS A 55 -3.00 -10.33 -17.74
N GLY A 56 -2.62 -11.56 -18.09
CA GLY A 56 -3.09 -12.78 -17.42
C GLY A 56 -4.58 -13.07 -17.64
N ALA A 57 -5.15 -12.58 -18.75
CA ALA A 57 -6.52 -12.95 -19.13
C ALA A 57 -6.52 -14.36 -19.71
N LYS A 58 -7.12 -15.31 -19.00
CA LYS A 58 -7.24 -16.71 -19.45
C LYS A 58 -8.01 -16.88 -20.77
N SER A 59 -8.86 -15.92 -21.12
CA SER A 59 -9.69 -16.01 -22.34
C SER A 59 -9.88 -14.66 -23.02
N ARG A 60 -10.13 -14.73 -24.33
CA ARG A 60 -10.52 -13.58 -25.17
C ARG A 60 -11.80 -12.91 -24.66
N ASN A 61 -12.75 -13.70 -24.16
CA ASN A 61 -14.02 -13.19 -23.65
C ASN A 61 -13.80 -12.31 -22.41
N THR A 62 -12.93 -12.74 -21.49
CA THR A 62 -12.57 -11.95 -20.30
C THR A 62 -11.86 -10.65 -20.69
N PHE A 63 -10.95 -10.72 -21.67
CA PHE A 63 -10.29 -9.52 -22.20
C PHE A 63 -11.29 -8.53 -22.78
N ASN A 64 -12.19 -8.98 -23.66
CA ASN A 64 -13.20 -8.14 -24.29
C ASN A 64 -14.15 -7.51 -23.26
N LYS A 65 -14.61 -8.28 -22.27
CA LYS A 65 -15.46 -7.77 -21.17
C LYS A 65 -14.78 -6.63 -20.42
N ARG A 66 -13.50 -6.78 -20.08
CA ARG A 66 -12.71 -5.73 -19.40
C ARG A 66 -12.49 -4.52 -20.31
N LEU A 67 -12.20 -4.73 -21.59
CA LEU A 67 -12.04 -3.64 -22.56
C LEU A 67 -13.34 -2.84 -22.73
N GLU A 68 -14.49 -3.50 -22.83
CA GLU A 68 -15.80 -2.84 -22.86
C GLU A 68 -16.07 -2.08 -21.57
N LYS A 69 -15.71 -2.63 -20.41
CA LYS A 69 -15.82 -1.91 -19.14
C LYS A 69 -14.96 -0.65 -19.13
N LEU A 70 -13.73 -0.71 -19.65
CA LEU A 70 -12.84 0.46 -19.79
C LEU A 70 -13.42 1.52 -20.73
N LYS A 71 -14.14 1.12 -21.78
CA LYS A 71 -14.87 2.04 -22.67
C LYS A 71 -16.04 2.70 -21.96
N GLN A 72 -16.84 1.92 -21.23
CA GLN A 72 -17.96 2.44 -20.42
C GLN A 72 -17.50 3.44 -19.36
N LEU A 73 -16.38 3.16 -18.70
CA LEU A 73 -15.74 4.06 -17.73
C LEU A 73 -15.06 5.27 -18.40
N ASN A 74 -15.07 5.32 -19.73
CA ASN A 74 -14.41 6.35 -20.53
C ASN A 74 -12.90 6.43 -20.28
N TRP A 75 -12.23 5.34 -19.89
CA TRP A 75 -10.76 5.28 -19.76
C TRP A 75 -10.11 5.04 -21.12
N ILE A 76 -10.85 4.42 -22.03
CA ILE A 76 -10.48 4.19 -23.42
C ILE A 76 -11.62 4.69 -24.30
N GLY A 77 -11.34 5.62 -25.22
CA GLY A 77 -12.27 6.00 -26.27
C GLY A 77 -12.17 5.07 -27.48
N TYR A 78 -13.25 4.90 -28.23
CA TYR A 78 -13.24 4.20 -29.51
C TYR A 78 -13.97 5.05 -30.54
N ASN A 79 -13.36 5.23 -31.72
CA ASN A 79 -13.98 5.92 -32.84
C ASN A 79 -14.31 4.88 -33.92
N ASN A 80 -15.61 4.68 -34.17
CA ASN A 80 -16.10 3.72 -35.15
C ASN A 80 -15.68 4.07 -36.59
N ALA A 81 -15.68 5.36 -36.95
CA ALA A 81 -15.37 5.80 -38.31
C ALA A 81 -13.90 5.55 -38.67
N SER A 82 -12.98 5.82 -37.74
CA SER A 82 -11.55 5.61 -37.97
C SER A 82 -11.05 4.23 -37.52
N GLY A 83 -11.83 3.52 -36.71
CA GLY A 83 -11.46 2.23 -36.11
C GLY A 83 -10.34 2.32 -35.08
N TYR A 84 -10.10 3.50 -34.48
CA TYR A 84 -9.04 3.71 -33.49
C TYR A 84 -9.56 3.71 -32.05
N TYR A 85 -8.77 3.09 -31.18
CA TYR A 85 -8.87 3.24 -29.73
C TYR A 85 -7.94 4.36 -29.25
N PHE A 86 -8.44 5.18 -28.32
CA PHE A 86 -7.72 6.28 -27.68
C PHE A 86 -7.57 5.97 -26.19
N ILE A 87 -6.36 5.61 -25.76
CA ILE A 87 -6.06 5.39 -24.34
C ILE A 87 -5.87 6.76 -23.70
N ARG A 88 -6.76 7.13 -22.79
CA ARG A 88 -6.69 8.43 -22.12
C ARG A 88 -5.46 8.53 -21.23
N SER A 89 -5.08 9.76 -20.86
CA SER A 89 -4.03 9.99 -19.86
C SER A 89 -4.53 9.67 -18.45
N TYR A 90 -3.63 9.35 -17.52
CA TYR A 90 -4.04 9.20 -16.11
C TYR A 90 -4.63 10.51 -15.58
N GLU A 91 -4.13 11.63 -16.10
CA GLU A 91 -4.59 12.99 -15.89
C GLU A 91 -6.07 13.11 -16.21
N ARG A 92 -6.44 12.71 -17.44
CA ARG A 92 -7.80 12.84 -17.94
C ARG A 92 -8.75 11.91 -17.20
N VAL A 93 -8.36 10.66 -17.00
CA VAL A 93 -9.15 9.69 -16.21
C VAL A 93 -9.35 10.18 -14.79
N GLY A 94 -8.30 10.70 -14.14
CA GLY A 94 -8.39 11.27 -12.81
C GLY A 94 -9.33 12.48 -12.75
N SER A 95 -9.27 13.36 -13.75
CA SER A 95 -10.17 14.52 -13.86
C SER A 95 -11.62 14.12 -14.07
N ASP A 96 -11.88 13.18 -14.97
CA ASP A 96 -13.24 12.66 -15.25
C ASP A 96 -13.84 11.97 -14.00
N LEU A 97 -13.01 11.41 -13.12
CA LEU A 97 -13.40 10.81 -11.84
C LEU A 97 -13.35 11.76 -10.63
N GLY A 98 -12.99 13.04 -10.81
CA GLY A 98 -12.86 14.00 -9.70
C GLY A 98 -11.71 13.72 -8.71
N LEU A 99 -10.71 12.91 -9.10
CA LEU A 99 -9.59 12.52 -8.24
C LEU A 99 -8.52 13.62 -8.14
N ARG A 100 -8.25 14.10 -6.92
CA ARG A 100 -7.35 15.24 -6.66
C ARG A 100 -5.91 14.89 -6.23
N SER A 101 -5.50 13.62 -6.28
CA SER A 101 -4.16 13.25 -5.78
C SER A 101 -3.04 13.74 -6.69
N SER A 102 -2.10 14.47 -6.11
CA SER A 102 -0.84 14.84 -6.76
C SER A 102 0.24 13.75 -6.63
N THR A 103 0.06 12.73 -5.81
CA THR A 103 1.08 11.67 -5.64
C THR A 103 0.90 10.54 -6.65
N CYS A 104 1.98 10.20 -7.35
CA CYS A 104 2.08 9.02 -8.19
C CYS A 104 3.10 8.03 -7.62
N ALA A 105 2.82 6.73 -7.77
CA ALA A 105 3.73 5.64 -7.46
C ALA A 105 4.40 5.13 -8.75
N GLU A 106 5.69 4.80 -8.68
CA GLU A 106 6.41 4.17 -9.79
C GLU A 106 5.99 2.70 -9.92
N PHE A 107 5.44 2.35 -11.07
CA PHE A 107 5.05 1.00 -11.43
C PHE A 107 6.05 0.44 -12.45
N ASN A 108 6.55 -0.76 -12.21
CA ASN A 108 7.35 -1.52 -13.17
C ASN A 108 6.51 -2.63 -13.81
N ILE A 109 6.67 -2.82 -15.13
CA ILE A 109 5.95 -3.84 -15.90
C ILE A 109 6.13 -5.27 -15.37
N ARG A 110 7.25 -5.57 -14.69
CA ARG A 110 7.48 -6.88 -14.05
C ARG A 110 6.43 -7.22 -13.00
N HIS A 111 5.84 -6.21 -12.35
CA HIS A 111 4.78 -6.41 -11.36
C HIS A 111 3.39 -6.52 -11.98
N LEU A 112 3.26 -6.53 -13.31
CA LEU A 112 1.97 -6.62 -13.96
C LEU A 112 1.29 -7.96 -13.67
N THR A 113 2.04 -9.07 -13.57
CA THR A 113 1.51 -10.39 -13.18
C THR A 113 0.81 -10.33 -11.82
N ASN A 114 1.43 -9.67 -10.85
CA ASN A 114 0.96 -9.52 -9.48
C ASN A 114 0.50 -8.07 -9.22
N PHE A 115 -0.32 -7.52 -10.11
CA PHE A 115 -0.72 -6.10 -10.05
C PHE A 115 -1.39 -5.69 -8.74
N ARG A 116 -2.17 -6.59 -8.12
CA ARG A 116 -2.83 -6.37 -6.82
C ARG A 116 -1.83 -6.07 -5.69
N MET A 117 -0.70 -6.77 -5.69
CA MET A 117 0.38 -6.56 -4.73
C MET A 117 1.02 -5.18 -4.90
N PHE A 118 1.26 -4.75 -6.14
CA PHE A 118 1.72 -3.40 -6.41
C PHE A 118 0.72 -2.34 -5.90
N VAL A 119 -0.57 -2.51 -6.21
CA VAL A 119 -1.63 -1.59 -5.77
C VAL A 119 -1.65 -1.48 -4.24
N PHE A 120 -1.60 -2.61 -3.54
CA PHE A 120 -1.55 -2.68 -2.09
C PHE A 120 -0.34 -1.91 -1.53
N ALA A 121 0.85 -2.22 -2.00
CA ALA A 121 2.09 -1.59 -1.56
C ALA A 121 2.11 -0.08 -1.83
N ALA A 122 1.55 0.37 -2.96
CA ALA A 122 1.47 1.78 -3.32
C ALA A 122 0.51 2.58 -2.42
N ILE A 123 -0.63 1.98 -2.04
CA ILE A 123 -1.60 2.60 -1.13
C ILE A 123 -1.02 2.69 0.29
N VAL A 124 -0.53 1.56 0.80
CA VAL A 124 0.06 1.45 2.15
C VAL A 124 1.27 2.34 2.28
N GLY A 125 2.19 2.30 1.31
CA GLY A 125 3.40 3.13 1.34
C GLY A 125 3.10 4.63 1.28
N LYS A 126 2.08 5.07 0.55
CA LYS A 126 1.63 6.48 0.59
C LYS A 126 1.16 6.87 1.99
N LYS A 127 0.40 6.01 2.67
CA LYS A 127 -0.06 6.29 4.06
C LYS A 127 1.13 6.40 5.02
N ILE A 128 2.08 5.48 4.93
CA ILE A 128 3.30 5.52 5.76
C ILE A 128 4.08 6.80 5.55
N LYS A 129 4.33 7.20 4.29
CA LYS A 129 4.99 8.47 3.99
C LYS A 129 4.22 9.68 4.52
N SER A 130 2.89 9.63 4.53
CA SER A 130 2.05 10.67 5.14
C SER A 130 2.24 10.74 6.66
N ILE A 131 2.33 9.59 7.34
CA ILE A 131 2.60 9.52 8.79
C ILE A 131 4.00 10.06 9.09
N GLU A 132 5.02 9.65 8.33
CA GLU A 132 6.38 10.19 8.45
C GLU A 132 6.42 11.70 8.26
N TYR A 133 5.75 12.20 7.22
CA TYR A 133 5.68 13.63 6.94
C TYR A 133 5.04 14.40 8.10
N ALA A 134 3.90 13.92 8.61
CA ALA A 134 3.23 14.53 9.76
C ALA A 134 4.14 14.55 11.00
N ARG A 135 4.92 13.48 11.23
CA ARG A 135 5.89 13.41 12.33
C ARG A 135 7.04 14.39 12.16
N ARG A 136 7.63 14.49 10.96
CA ARG A 136 8.70 15.46 10.68
C ARG A 136 8.20 16.88 10.86
N LYS A 137 6.99 17.19 10.38
CA LYS A 137 6.38 18.51 10.53
C LYS A 137 6.24 18.90 12.01
N ARG A 138 5.72 18.00 12.86
CA ARG A 138 5.61 18.23 14.31
C ARG A 138 6.96 18.44 15.00
N LYS A 139 7.96 17.59 14.69
CA LYS A 139 9.32 17.75 15.23
C LYS A 139 9.95 19.10 14.84
N GLY A 140 9.65 19.60 13.63
CA GLY A 140 10.07 20.92 13.18
C GLY A 140 9.29 22.07 13.83
N GLU A 141 7.98 21.90 14.05
CA GLU A 141 7.13 22.88 14.73
C GLU A 141 7.57 23.11 16.17
N HIS A 142 7.96 22.06 16.92
CA HIS A 142 8.53 22.20 18.27
C HIS A 142 9.81 23.06 18.34
N ARG A 143 10.47 23.37 17.22
CA ARG A 143 11.64 24.27 17.22
C ARG A 143 11.27 25.76 17.10
N LEU A 144 10.04 26.11 16.73
CA LEU A 144 9.67 27.49 16.38
C LEU A 144 8.64 28.12 17.31
N VAL A 145 8.04 27.36 18.23
CA VAL A 145 7.04 27.95 19.11
C VAL A 145 7.73 28.40 20.41
N PRO A 146 7.82 29.72 20.70
CA PRO A 146 8.50 30.25 21.89
C PRO A 146 7.92 29.61 23.15
N LYS A 147 8.72 29.28 24.18
CA LYS A 147 8.34 28.63 25.47
C LYS A 147 7.03 29.07 26.17
N TYR A 148 6.33 30.09 25.69
CA TYR A 148 5.13 30.68 26.29
C TYR A 148 3.84 29.84 26.14
N TRP A 149 3.66 29.05 25.08
CA TRP A 149 2.44 28.25 24.84
C TRP A 149 2.42 26.89 25.57
N GLU A 150 3.55 26.43 26.09
CA GLU A 150 3.63 25.14 26.82
C GLU A 150 2.91 25.20 28.17
N ARG A 151 2.52 26.38 28.67
CA ARG A 151 1.85 26.54 29.96
C ARG A 151 0.32 26.43 29.93
N THR A 152 -0.33 26.47 28.76
CA THR A 152 -1.79 26.61 28.68
C THR A 152 -2.53 25.43 28.05
N ASN A 153 -1.85 24.37 27.58
CA ASN A 153 -2.52 23.19 27.02
C ASN A 153 -1.90 21.87 27.54
N PRO A 154 -2.43 21.30 28.64
CA PRO A 154 -1.94 20.03 29.19
C PRO A 154 -2.35 18.80 28.36
N SER A 155 -3.12 18.98 27.29
CA SER A 155 -3.62 17.90 26.44
C SER A 155 -2.87 17.79 25.11
N LEU A 156 -1.53 17.75 25.14
CA LEU A 156 -0.79 17.28 23.97
C LEU A 156 -1.07 15.77 23.80
N PRO A 157 -1.65 15.32 22.68
CA PRO A 157 -1.93 13.91 22.46
C PRO A 157 -0.62 13.11 22.55
N LEU A 158 -0.72 11.93 23.18
CA LEU A 158 0.35 10.99 23.48
C LEU A 158 1.52 11.02 22.48
N PRO A 159 2.77 10.90 22.94
CA PRO A 159 3.94 10.91 22.07
C PRO A 159 3.75 9.91 20.94
N PHE A 160 3.83 10.40 19.69
CA PHE A 160 3.72 9.54 18.53
C PHE A 160 4.80 8.45 18.64
N PRO A 161 4.45 7.15 18.48
CA PRO A 161 5.45 6.10 18.54
C PRO A 161 6.59 6.39 17.56
N ASN A 162 7.83 6.19 18.02
CA ASN A 162 9.04 6.55 17.28
C ASN A 162 9.30 5.70 16.01
N TYR A 163 8.37 4.83 15.61
CA TYR A 163 8.51 3.91 14.47
C TYR A 163 7.27 3.94 13.56
N THR A 164 7.40 3.68 12.26
CA THR A 164 6.30 3.76 11.28
C THR A 164 5.49 2.48 11.21
N GLY A 165 4.88 2.15 12.35
CA GLY A 165 3.95 1.02 12.45
C GLY A 165 2.66 1.27 11.69
N LEU A 166 2.21 0.28 10.93
CA LEU A 166 0.84 0.26 10.42
C LEU A 166 0.21 -1.09 10.78
N PRO A 167 -0.76 -1.15 11.71
CA PRO A 167 -1.41 -2.40 12.05
C PRO A 167 -2.24 -2.91 10.86
N VAL A 168 -2.43 -4.23 10.77
CA VAL A 168 -3.21 -4.84 9.69
C VAL A 168 -4.65 -4.31 9.66
N SER A 169 -5.24 -3.97 10.82
CA SER A 169 -6.55 -3.31 10.90
C SER A 169 -6.59 -1.98 10.13
N ALA A 170 -5.55 -1.15 10.24
CA ALA A 170 -5.45 0.08 9.48
C ALA A 170 -5.26 -0.19 7.97
N MET A 171 -4.57 -1.27 7.58
CA MET A 171 -4.50 -1.67 6.17
C MET A 171 -5.86 -2.11 5.62
N MET A 172 -6.66 -2.81 6.43
CA MET A 172 -8.01 -3.21 6.07
C MET A 172 -8.89 -1.99 5.80
N GLU A 173 -8.84 -0.99 6.69
CA GLU A 173 -9.56 0.28 6.51
C GLU A 173 -9.13 1.00 5.22
N LEU A 174 -7.82 1.09 4.97
CA LEU A 174 -7.30 1.75 3.76
C LEU A 174 -7.73 1.07 2.46
N THR A 175 -7.79 -0.27 2.47
CA THR A 175 -8.00 -1.06 1.25
C THR A 175 -9.43 -1.54 1.07
N GLY A 176 -10.25 -1.48 2.12
CA GLY A 176 -11.59 -2.07 2.18
C GLY A 176 -11.57 -3.60 2.04
N LYS A 177 -10.51 -4.28 2.49
CA LYS A 177 -10.34 -5.74 2.33
C LYS A 177 -10.16 -6.46 3.67
N ALA A 178 -10.35 -7.77 3.62
CA ALA A 178 -10.24 -8.65 4.78
C ALA A 178 -8.79 -8.75 5.31
N ARG A 179 -8.66 -9.15 6.58
CA ARG A 179 -7.36 -9.29 7.26
C ARG A 179 -6.40 -10.23 6.53
N SER A 180 -6.87 -11.43 6.16
CA SER A 180 -6.05 -12.43 5.46
C SER A 180 -5.49 -11.87 4.16
N TRP A 181 -6.34 -11.25 3.34
CA TRP A 181 -5.96 -10.62 2.08
C TRP A 181 -4.86 -9.55 2.26
N CYS A 182 -4.97 -8.70 3.29
CA CYS A 182 -3.95 -7.71 3.60
C CYS A 182 -2.64 -8.35 4.05
N SER A 183 -2.71 -9.42 4.85
CA SER A 183 -1.54 -10.16 5.31
C SER A 183 -0.81 -10.84 4.15
N ASP A 184 -1.55 -11.52 3.28
CA ASP A 184 -1.00 -12.23 2.12
C ASP A 184 -0.31 -11.25 1.16
N LEU A 185 -0.94 -10.11 0.86
CA LEU A 185 -0.34 -9.11 -0.01
C LEU A 185 0.80 -8.33 0.63
N LYS A 186 0.84 -8.22 1.97
CA LYS A 186 2.01 -7.69 2.68
C LYS A 186 3.22 -8.57 2.42
N ASN A 187 3.07 -9.88 2.61
CA ASN A 187 4.15 -10.85 2.40
C ASN A 187 4.59 -10.88 0.93
N LEU A 188 3.64 -10.95 -0.01
CA LEU A 188 3.95 -10.89 -1.44
C LEU A 188 4.65 -9.59 -1.85
N ALA A 189 4.25 -8.46 -1.27
CA ALA A 189 4.88 -7.17 -1.56
C ALA A 189 6.31 -7.07 -0.99
N GLU A 190 6.57 -7.73 0.13
CA GLU A 190 7.90 -7.86 0.71
C GLU A 190 8.80 -8.77 -0.14
N GLU A 191 8.30 -9.93 -0.55
CA GLU A 191 8.99 -10.83 -1.48
C GLU A 191 9.33 -10.16 -2.82
N ALA A 192 8.46 -9.29 -3.32
CA ALA A 192 8.68 -8.53 -4.55
C ALA A 192 9.56 -7.28 -4.35
N GLY A 193 10.06 -7.01 -3.14
CA GLY A 193 10.92 -5.86 -2.85
C GLY A 193 10.21 -4.50 -2.94
N LEU A 194 8.89 -4.47 -2.79
CA LEU A 194 8.09 -3.24 -2.81
C LEU A 194 7.93 -2.62 -1.41
N LEU A 195 7.95 -3.47 -0.38
CA LEU A 195 7.92 -3.12 1.03
C LEU A 195 9.03 -3.87 1.76
N GLN A 196 9.43 -3.35 2.92
CA GLN A 196 10.21 -4.09 3.89
C GLN A 196 9.49 -4.02 5.23
N THR A 197 9.33 -5.17 5.89
CA THR A 197 8.70 -5.27 7.20
C THR A 197 9.76 -5.50 8.26
N LYS A 198 9.65 -4.82 9.40
CA LYS A 198 10.50 -5.05 10.57
C LYS A 198 9.60 -5.32 11.77
N GLU A 199 9.70 -6.53 12.31
CA GLU A 199 9.02 -6.89 13.55
C GLU A 199 9.47 -5.97 14.69
N ARG A 200 8.50 -5.53 15.50
CA ARG A 200 8.76 -4.66 16.65
C ARG A 200 8.25 -5.34 17.91
N LEU A 201 9.19 -5.69 18.78
CA LEU A 201 8.95 -6.27 20.10
C LEU A 201 9.45 -5.28 21.14
N ILE A 202 8.56 -4.83 22.03
CA ILE A 202 8.92 -3.98 23.17
C ILE A 202 9.03 -4.88 24.40
N THR A 203 10.12 -4.76 25.15
CA THR A 203 10.20 -5.43 26.46
C THR A 203 9.35 -4.66 27.44
N VAL A 204 8.33 -5.33 27.97
CA VAL A 204 7.42 -4.74 28.97
C VAL A 204 7.97 -5.03 30.36
N ASP A 205 8.33 -6.28 30.62
CA ASP A 205 8.82 -6.69 31.94
C ASP A 205 9.75 -7.92 31.88
N VAL A 206 10.44 -8.19 32.99
CA VAL A 206 11.26 -9.38 33.23
C VAL A 206 10.86 -9.99 34.57
N VAL A 207 10.18 -11.13 34.52
CA VAL A 207 9.62 -11.80 35.70
C VAL A 207 10.27 -13.16 35.93
N PRO A 208 10.28 -13.67 37.17
CA PRO A 208 10.66 -15.06 37.44
C PRO A 208 9.79 -16.04 36.62
N LYS A 209 10.36 -17.18 36.23
CA LYS A 209 9.61 -18.21 35.51
C LYS A 209 8.49 -18.76 36.41
N ASN A 210 7.25 -18.54 36.01
CA ASN A 210 6.05 -18.97 36.72
C ASN A 210 5.07 -19.62 35.70
N PRO A 211 4.45 -20.78 36.00
CA PRO A 211 3.41 -21.36 35.16
C PRO A 211 2.23 -20.41 34.89
N TYR A 212 1.92 -19.49 35.81
CA TYR A 212 0.77 -18.59 35.76
C TYR A 212 1.03 -17.23 35.08
N ILE A 213 2.11 -17.10 34.31
CA ILE A 213 2.47 -15.82 33.65
C ILE A 213 1.35 -15.36 32.70
N LYS A 214 0.65 -16.29 32.05
CA LYS A 214 -0.41 -15.94 31.09
C LYS A 214 -1.64 -15.37 31.81
N GLU A 215 -2.07 -16.00 32.90
CA GLU A 215 -3.19 -15.53 33.72
C GLU A 215 -2.88 -14.15 34.26
N TRP A 216 -1.69 -13.97 34.84
CA TRP A 216 -1.24 -12.66 35.34
C TRP A 216 -1.21 -11.60 34.24
N LEU A 217 -0.69 -11.90 33.04
CA LEU A 217 -0.70 -10.96 31.91
C LEU A 217 -2.11 -10.59 31.44
N ARG A 218 -3.08 -11.49 31.60
CA ARG A 218 -4.48 -11.21 31.25
C ARG A 218 -5.10 -10.20 32.21
N ASP A 219 -4.80 -10.37 33.50
CA ASP A 219 -5.37 -9.55 34.57
C ASP A 219 -4.72 -8.16 34.62
N GLU A 220 -3.39 -8.10 34.49
CA GLU A 220 -2.63 -6.84 34.55
C GLU A 220 -2.74 -6.03 33.26
N TYR A 221 -2.83 -6.70 32.11
CA TYR A 221 -2.77 -6.07 30.79
C TYR A 221 -3.87 -6.57 29.83
N PRO A 222 -5.16 -6.38 30.18
CA PRO A 222 -6.27 -6.93 29.40
C PRO A 222 -6.29 -6.43 27.94
N ASP A 223 -5.90 -5.16 27.70
CA ASP A 223 -5.92 -4.52 26.37
C ASP A 223 -4.83 -5.04 25.40
N CYS A 224 -3.79 -5.68 25.91
CA CYS A 224 -2.69 -6.22 25.11
C CYS A 224 -2.40 -7.70 25.34
N TYR A 225 -3.22 -8.43 26.10
CA TYR A 225 -3.02 -9.84 26.44
C TYR A 225 -2.68 -10.75 25.22
N GLY A 226 -3.37 -10.55 24.09
CA GLY A 226 -3.12 -11.32 22.84
C GLY A 226 -1.87 -10.90 22.05
N ARG A 227 -1.13 -9.89 22.50
CA ARG A 227 0.07 -9.35 21.85
C ARG A 227 1.36 -9.74 22.57
N PHE A 228 1.30 -10.46 23.69
CA PHE A 228 2.50 -10.82 24.42
C PHE A 228 3.20 -12.07 23.87
N SER A 229 4.52 -12.03 23.88
CA SER A 229 5.43 -13.15 23.65
C SER A 229 6.38 -13.29 24.82
N THR A 230 6.66 -14.51 25.25
CA THR A 230 7.57 -14.80 26.36
C THR A 230 8.86 -15.42 25.85
N LYS A 231 10.02 -14.90 26.27
CA LYS A 231 11.33 -15.51 25.97
C LYS A 231 12.12 -15.74 27.24
N ILE A 232 12.62 -16.97 27.44
CA ILE A 232 13.47 -17.30 28.59
C ILE A 232 14.87 -16.71 28.35
N ILE A 233 15.39 -16.01 29.36
CA ILE A 233 16.75 -15.47 29.36
C ILE A 233 17.73 -16.60 29.70
N LYS A 234 18.60 -16.96 28.76
CA LYS A 234 19.53 -18.10 28.91
C LYS A 234 20.87 -17.74 29.58
N ARG A 235 21.25 -16.46 29.61
CA ARG A 235 22.58 -16.00 30.06
C ARG A 235 22.49 -14.65 30.76
N GLY A 236 23.43 -14.38 31.67
CA GLY A 236 23.59 -13.12 32.40
C GLY A 236 22.88 -13.10 33.76
N LYS A 237 22.82 -11.91 34.37
CA LYS A 237 22.28 -11.69 35.73
C LYS A 237 20.83 -12.15 35.92
N HIS A 238 20.05 -12.20 34.85
CA HIS A 238 18.64 -12.62 34.85
C HIS A 238 18.45 -14.00 34.21
N ALA A 239 19.49 -14.85 34.16
CA ALA A 239 19.37 -16.20 33.63
C ALA A 239 18.29 -16.98 34.39
N GLY A 240 17.40 -17.65 33.66
CA GLY A 240 16.25 -18.37 34.22
C GLY A 240 14.98 -17.52 34.37
N MET A 241 15.06 -16.19 34.25
CA MET A 241 13.88 -15.31 34.19
C MET A 241 13.23 -15.32 32.80
N VAL A 242 11.97 -14.90 32.74
CA VAL A 242 11.16 -14.77 31.53
C VAL A 242 11.05 -13.30 31.17
N ARG A 243 11.49 -12.95 29.96
CA ARG A 243 11.26 -11.64 29.37
C ARG A 243 9.89 -11.63 28.69
N ILE A 244 9.04 -10.69 29.08
CA ILE A 244 7.76 -10.43 28.47
C ILE A 244 7.94 -9.36 27.40
N LEU A 245 7.55 -9.70 26.18
CA LEU A 245 7.65 -8.85 25.00
C LEU A 245 6.24 -8.55 24.50
N GLU A 246 5.87 -7.28 24.35
CA GLU A 246 4.67 -6.88 23.63
C GLU A 246 4.98 -6.76 22.13
N GLN A 247 4.17 -7.44 21.30
CA GLN A 247 4.19 -7.33 19.86
C GLN A 247 3.48 -6.05 19.44
N MET A 248 4.28 -5.11 18.95
CA MET A 248 3.80 -3.88 18.35
C MET A 248 3.46 -4.10 16.88
N PRO A 249 2.63 -3.24 16.26
CA PRO A 249 2.49 -3.21 14.82
C PRO A 249 3.85 -3.23 14.11
N ASP A 250 3.97 -4.05 13.07
CA ASP A 250 5.21 -4.11 12.30
C ASP A 250 5.55 -2.73 11.73
N GLU A 251 6.84 -2.38 11.78
CA GLU A 251 7.33 -1.22 11.05
C GLU A 251 7.40 -1.55 9.56
N ILE A 252 6.78 -0.70 8.75
CA ILE A 252 6.75 -0.90 7.30
C ILE A 252 7.53 0.22 6.64
N ILE A 253 8.47 -0.17 5.79
CA ILE A 253 9.34 0.73 5.05
C ILE A 253 8.98 0.59 3.56
N PRO A 254 8.34 1.61 2.96
CA PRO A 254 7.98 1.53 1.55
C PRO A 254 9.20 1.73 0.66
N LEU A 255 9.53 0.71 -0.13
CA LEU A 255 10.62 0.75 -1.11
C LEU A 255 10.16 1.32 -2.46
N ILE A 256 8.84 1.39 -2.70
CA ILE A 256 8.26 2.07 -3.86
C ILE A 256 8.66 3.55 -3.90
N ARG A 257 9.04 4.00 -5.10
CA ARG A 257 9.31 5.41 -5.37
C ARG A 257 8.00 6.16 -5.61
N TYR A 258 7.92 7.34 -5.03
CA TYR A 258 6.77 8.24 -5.17
C TYR A 258 7.26 9.58 -5.69
N ARG A 259 6.47 10.22 -6.55
CA ARG A 259 6.72 11.60 -6.98
C ARG A 259 5.44 12.43 -6.87
N LYS A 260 5.63 13.74 -6.71
CA LYS A 260 4.55 14.70 -6.96
C LYS A 260 4.40 14.85 -8.47
N ARG A 261 3.15 14.87 -8.92
CA ARG A 261 2.75 15.18 -10.29
C ARG A 261 3.02 16.66 -10.51
N LYS A 262 3.74 16.97 -11.59
CA LYS A 262 3.86 18.35 -12.09
C LYS A 262 2.47 18.76 -12.57
N ARG A 263 1.96 19.87 -12.03
CA ARG A 263 0.75 20.50 -12.52
C ARG A 263 1.04 21.12 -13.88
#